data_AF-A0A4U0ZDE1-F1
#
_entry.id   AF-A0A4U0ZDE1-F1
#
_cell.length_a   1.000
_cell.length_b   1.000
_cell.length_c   1.000
_cell.angle_alpha   90.00
_cell.angle_beta   90.00
_cell.angle_gamma   90.00
#
_symmetry.space_group_name_H-M   'P 1'
#
loop_
_entity.id
_entity.type
_entity.pdbx_description
1 polymer ?
#
loop_
_entity_poly.entity_id
_entity_poly.type
_entity_poly.pdbx_seq_one_letter_code
_entity_poly.pdbx_strand_id
1 'polypeptide(L)'
;MSKFKTYHPKLHRAVKRYTAIQYVIALGVLIFLFLNMNSLSMHHQLIAAITVVVMCIQNGFILSRAKVALAVEGPRLLIFPLLWIATGMGLAALVYSAFSIASLLVLINAVRYKNHRPPLHLMNEPENLV
;
A
#
# COMPACT_ATOMS: atom_id res chain seq x y z
N MET A 1 17.28 -9.99 -19.26
CA MET A 1 17.01 -9.25 -18.00
C MET A 1 16.12 -8.06 -18.29
N SER A 2 14.81 -8.18 -18.05
CA SER A 2 13.86 -7.05 -18.20
C SER A 2 14.16 -6.01 -17.12
N LYS A 3 14.63 -4.82 -17.52
CA LYS A 3 14.83 -3.70 -16.59
C LYS A 3 13.46 -3.30 -16.04
N PHE A 4 13.15 -3.68 -14.80
CA PHE A 4 11.94 -3.25 -14.12
C PHE A 4 11.83 -1.72 -14.19
N LYS A 5 10.81 -1.24 -14.88
CA LYS A 5 10.57 0.19 -15.11
C LYS A 5 10.41 0.85 -13.74
N THR A 6 11.40 1.62 -13.33
CA THR A 6 11.52 2.16 -11.98
C THR A 6 10.65 3.41 -11.82
N TYR A 7 9.97 3.60 -10.70
CA TYR A 7 9.26 4.86 -10.43
C TYR A 7 10.24 6.01 -10.14
N HIS A 8 9.83 7.23 -10.53
CA HIS A 8 10.59 8.48 -10.35
C HIS A 8 10.99 8.70 -8.87
N PRO A 9 12.21 9.15 -8.55
CA PRO A 9 12.70 9.32 -7.17
C PRO A 9 11.85 10.24 -6.29
N LYS A 10 11.14 11.22 -6.89
CA LYS A 10 10.20 12.11 -6.18
C LYS A 10 8.94 11.41 -5.65
N LEU A 11 8.57 10.24 -6.19
CA LEU A 11 7.46 9.41 -5.69
C LEU A 11 7.91 8.55 -4.48
N HIS A 12 9.20 8.33 -4.33
CA HIS A 12 9.77 7.44 -3.31
C HIS A 12 9.47 7.92 -1.87
N ARG A 13 9.40 9.23 -1.62
CA ARG A 13 9.10 9.76 -0.27
C ARG A 13 7.65 9.50 0.15
N ALA A 14 6.70 9.73 -0.76
CA ALA A 14 5.28 9.46 -0.52
C ALA A 14 5.01 7.96 -0.43
N VAL A 15 5.62 7.18 -1.32
CA VAL A 15 5.55 5.72 -1.31
C VAL A 15 6.14 5.15 -0.02
N LYS A 16 7.27 5.66 0.48
CA LYS A 16 7.85 5.20 1.76
C LYS A 16 6.91 5.43 2.94
N ARG A 17 6.21 6.57 3.00
CA ARG A 17 5.20 6.84 4.03
C ARG A 17 4.00 5.91 3.91
N TYR A 18 3.51 5.70 2.69
CA TYR A 18 2.45 4.75 2.40
C TYR A 18 2.84 3.32 2.82
N THR A 19 4.04 2.87 2.46
CA THR A 19 4.55 1.54 2.84
C THR A 19 4.69 1.40 4.36
N ALA A 20 5.08 2.46 5.08
CA ALA A 20 5.09 2.45 6.54
C ALA A 20 3.68 2.23 7.13
N ILE A 21 2.66 2.93 6.60
CA ILE A 21 1.25 2.74 7.00
C ILE A 21 0.81 1.30 6.71
N GLN A 22 1.17 0.76 5.54
CA GLN A 22 0.84 -0.62 5.17
C GLN A 22 1.48 -1.65 6.12
N TYR A 23 2.71 -1.43 6.58
CA TYR A 23 3.33 -2.30 7.59
C TYR A 23 2.61 -2.23 8.94
N VAL A 24 2.13 -1.05 9.35
CA VAL A 24 1.32 -0.92 10.58
C VAL A 24 0.00 -1.68 10.45
N ILE A 25 -0.67 -1.61 9.29
CA ILE A 25 -1.90 -2.39 9.05
C ILE A 25 -1.59 -3.89 9.06
N ALA A 26 -0.53 -4.33 8.38
CA ALA A 26 -0.12 -5.73 8.38
C ALA A 26 0.20 -6.25 9.78
N LEU A 27 0.87 -5.43 10.61
CA LEU A 27 1.12 -5.76 12.02
C LEU A 27 -0.18 -5.87 12.81
N GLY A 28 -1.15 -4.97 12.59
CA GLY A 28 -2.47 -5.04 13.21
C GLY A 28 -3.22 -6.34 12.86
N VAL A 29 -3.17 -6.76 11.60
CA VAL A 29 -3.74 -8.04 11.16
C VAL A 29 -3.02 -9.23 11.80
N LEU A 30 -1.69 -9.17 11.92
CA LEU A 30 -0.90 -10.22 12.55
C LEU A 30 -1.22 -10.35 14.05
N ILE A 31 -1.34 -9.22 14.76
CA ILE A 31 -1.75 -9.21 16.17
C ILE A 31 -3.16 -9.76 16.32
N PHE A 32 -4.10 -9.37 15.45
CA PHE A 32 -5.46 -9.92 15.45
C PHE A 32 -5.45 -11.44 15.28
N LEU A 33 -4.69 -11.95 14.31
CA LEU A 33 -4.55 -13.38 14.07
C LEU A 33 -3.96 -14.09 15.29
N PHE A 34 -2.90 -13.54 15.89
CA PHE A 34 -2.24 -14.13 17.06
C PHE A 34 -3.16 -14.20 18.28
N LEU A 35 -3.88 -13.10 18.58
CA LEU A 35 -4.79 -13.03 19.73
C LEU A 35 -6.04 -13.90 19.56
N ASN A 36 -6.49 -14.13 18.32
CA ASN A 36 -7.73 -14.85 18.03
C ASN A 36 -7.49 -16.23 17.37
N MET A 37 -6.25 -16.74 17.38
CA MET A 37 -5.88 -17.96 16.65
C MET A 37 -6.68 -19.18 17.09
N ASN A 38 -7.03 -19.28 18.37
CA ASN A 38 -7.81 -20.41 18.90
C ASN A 38 -9.33 -20.21 18.77
N SER A 39 -9.79 -19.01 18.43
CA SER A 39 -11.22 -18.65 18.36
C SER A 39 -11.71 -18.49 16.92
N LEU A 40 -10.81 -18.16 15.99
CA LEU A 40 -11.14 -18.04 14.58
C LEU A 40 -11.27 -19.41 13.92
N SER A 41 -12.20 -19.54 12.98
CA SER A 41 -12.25 -20.72 12.13
C SER A 41 -10.98 -20.87 11.29
N MET A 42 -10.60 -22.10 10.93
CA MET A 42 -9.40 -22.36 10.13
C MET A 42 -9.39 -21.57 8.80
N HIS A 43 -10.56 -21.38 8.18
CA HIS A 43 -10.70 -20.57 6.96
C HIS A 43 -10.37 -19.09 7.20
N HIS A 44 -10.85 -18.52 8.31
CA HIS A 44 -10.56 -17.14 8.69
C HIS A 44 -9.08 -16.93 9.02
N GLN A 45 -8.46 -17.89 9.70
CA GLN A 45 -7.02 -17.86 9.99
C GLN A 45 -6.20 -17.87 8.69
N LEU A 46 -6.56 -18.76 7.75
CA LEU A 46 -5.87 -18.88 6.46
C LEU A 46 -5.99 -17.59 5.64
N ILE A 47 -7.17 -16.98 5.59
CA ILE A 47 -7.39 -15.71 4.89
C ILE A 47 -6.54 -14.59 5.51
N ALA A 48 -6.53 -14.47 6.84
CA ALA A 48 -5.70 -13.47 7.52
C ALA A 48 -4.20 -13.69 7.27
N ALA A 49 -3.74 -14.94 7.33
CA ALA A 49 -2.35 -15.29 7.06
C ALA A 49 -1.94 -14.96 5.62
N ILE A 50 -2.75 -15.35 4.63
CA ILE A 50 -2.50 -15.02 3.21
C ILE A 50 -2.50 -13.51 3.01
N THR A 51 -3.42 -12.79 3.66
CA THR A 51 -3.48 -11.33 3.60
C THR A 51 -2.16 -10.70 4.03
N VAL A 52 -1.61 -11.13 5.18
CA VAL A 52 -0.32 -10.63 5.69
C VAL A 52 0.83 -10.96 4.74
N VAL A 53 0.91 -12.20 4.24
CA VAL A 53 1.98 -12.62 3.31
C VAL A 53 1.94 -11.78 2.03
N VAL A 54 0.77 -11.61 1.42
CA VAL A 54 0.62 -10.82 0.19
C VAL A 54 0.96 -9.35 0.44
N MET A 55 0.51 -8.77 1.57
CA MET A 55 0.87 -7.40 1.94
C MET A 55 2.38 -7.21 2.08
N CYS A 56 3.08 -8.15 2.73
CA CYS A 56 4.54 -8.09 2.88
C CYS A 56 5.27 -8.15 1.53
N ILE A 57 4.86 -9.07 0.66
CA ILE A 57 5.45 -9.23 -0.69
C ILE A 57 5.24 -7.95 -1.51
N GLN A 58 4.01 -7.42 -1.53
CA GLN A 58 3.70 -6.20 -2.28
C GLN A 58 4.43 -4.98 -1.74
N ASN A 59 4.52 -4.82 -0.42
CA ASN A 59 5.31 -3.76 0.21
C ASN A 59 6.78 -3.84 -0.21
N GLY A 60 7.36 -5.05 -0.28
CA GLY A 60 8.72 -5.28 -0.78
C GLY A 60 8.91 -4.87 -2.24
N PHE A 61 7.95 -5.19 -3.12
CA PHE A 61 8.01 -4.79 -4.53
C PHE A 61 7.80 -3.28 -4.73
N ILE A 62 6.97 -2.64 -3.91
CA ILE A 62 6.75 -1.20 -3.92
C ILE A 62 8.02 -0.45 -3.48
N LEU A 63 8.68 -0.92 -2.43
CA LEU A 63 10.00 -0.43 -1.99
C LEU A 63 11.07 -0.58 -3.08
N SER A 64 11.01 -1.69 -3.84
CA SER A 64 11.86 -1.95 -5.02
C SER A 64 11.52 -1.07 -6.24
N ARG A 65 10.62 -0.09 -6.09
CA ARG A 65 10.22 0.90 -7.10
C ARG A 65 9.62 0.29 -8.38
N ALA A 66 9.03 -0.90 -8.33
CA ALA A 66 8.52 -1.60 -9.51
C ALA A 66 7.20 -0.99 -10.04
N LYS A 67 7.17 -0.50 -11.29
CA LYS A 67 6.00 0.18 -11.90
C LYS A 67 4.68 -0.58 -11.93
N VAL A 68 4.75 -1.89 -11.73
CA VAL A 68 3.60 -2.78 -11.73
C VAL A 68 3.07 -2.96 -10.31
N ALA A 69 3.93 -2.86 -9.29
CA ALA A 69 3.56 -3.11 -7.90
C ALA A 69 2.58 -2.07 -7.35
N LEU A 70 2.78 -0.78 -7.66
CA LEU A 70 1.82 0.27 -7.25
C LEU A 70 0.48 0.15 -8.00
N ALA A 71 0.49 -0.42 -9.22
CA ALA A 71 -0.73 -0.62 -10.00
C ALA A 71 -1.55 -1.80 -9.46
N VAL A 72 -0.88 -2.87 -9.01
CA VAL A 72 -1.50 -4.05 -8.39
C VAL A 72 -1.96 -3.77 -6.95
N GLU A 73 -1.37 -2.76 -6.30
CA GLU A 73 -1.74 -2.34 -4.95
C GLU A 73 -3.20 -1.89 -4.83
N GLY A 74 -3.71 -1.16 -5.83
CA GLY A 74 -5.09 -0.67 -5.86
C GLY A 74 -6.12 -1.81 -5.86
N PRO A 75 -6.08 -2.75 -6.83
CA PRO A 75 -6.92 -3.95 -6.82
C PRO A 75 -6.81 -4.74 -5.52
N ARG A 76 -5.60 -4.88 -4.97
CA ARG A 76 -5.39 -5.62 -3.72
C ARG A 76 -6.09 -4.97 -2.51
N LEU A 77 -6.07 -3.64 -2.42
CA LEU A 77 -6.79 -2.89 -1.38
C LEU A 77 -8.32 -3.03 -1.46
N LEU A 78 -8.86 -3.55 -2.57
CA LEU A 78 -10.29 -3.79 -2.70
C LEU A 78 -10.62 -5.27 -2.47
N ILE A 79 -9.86 -6.18 -3.08
CA ILE A 79 -10.13 -7.62 -3.07
C ILE A 79 -10.07 -8.21 -1.65
N PHE A 80 -9.04 -7.89 -0.85
CA PHE A 80 -8.92 -8.49 0.48
C PHE A 80 -9.99 -8.02 1.46
N PRO A 81 -10.33 -6.72 1.54
CA PRO A 81 -11.48 -6.27 2.33
C PRO A 81 -12.79 -6.95 1.93
N LEU A 82 -13.06 -7.05 0.61
CA LEU A 82 -14.23 -7.76 0.10
C LEU A 82 -14.21 -9.23 0.51
N LEU A 83 -13.06 -9.90 0.47
CA LEU A 83 -12.90 -11.28 0.90
C LEU A 83 -13.19 -11.46 2.40
N TRP A 84 -12.71 -10.54 3.24
CA TRP A 84 -12.96 -10.56 4.68
C TRP A 84 -14.45 -10.34 5.00
N ILE A 85 -15.12 -9.46 4.24
CA ILE A 85 -16.57 -9.23 4.35
C ILE A 85 -17.34 -10.48 3.89
N ALA A 86 -17.02 -11.01 2.71
CA ALA A 86 -17.71 -12.16 2.12
C ALA A 86 -17.59 -13.43 2.98
N THR A 87 -16.48 -13.58 3.70
CA THR A 87 -16.27 -14.71 4.62
C THR A 87 -16.85 -14.48 6.02
N GLY A 88 -17.46 -13.33 6.28
CA GLY A 88 -18.20 -13.08 7.51
C GLY A 88 -17.32 -12.84 8.73
N MET A 89 -16.12 -12.26 8.58
CA MET A 89 -15.24 -11.93 9.72
C MET A 89 -15.75 -10.74 10.59
N GLY A 90 -17.00 -10.33 10.40
CA GLY A 90 -17.73 -9.37 11.23
C GLY A 90 -17.01 -8.02 11.36
N LEU A 91 -16.86 -7.56 12.61
CA LEU A 91 -16.30 -6.24 12.91
C LEU A 91 -14.83 -6.11 12.43
N ALA A 92 -14.06 -7.19 12.45
CA ALA A 92 -12.68 -7.17 11.95
C ALA A 92 -12.62 -6.86 10.45
N ALA A 93 -13.57 -7.37 9.66
CA ALA A 93 -13.68 -7.06 8.24
C ALA A 93 -13.98 -5.57 8.00
N LEU A 94 -14.86 -4.96 8.80
CA LEU A 94 -15.21 -3.55 8.69
C LEU A 94 -14.02 -2.65 9.03
N VAL A 95 -13.31 -2.95 10.12
CA VAL A 95 -12.11 -2.21 10.54
C VAL A 95 -11.03 -2.31 9.45
N TYR A 96 -10.74 -3.52 8.96
CA TYR A 96 -9.75 -3.72 7.89
C TYR A 96 -10.15 -3.02 6.58
N SER A 97 -11.44 -3.00 6.25
CA SER A 97 -11.98 -2.29 5.09
C SER A 97 -11.78 -0.79 5.19
N ALA A 98 -12.06 -0.19 6.36
CA ALA A 98 -11.83 1.24 6.59
C ALA A 98 -10.34 1.61 6.41
N PHE A 99 -9.43 0.82 6.98
CA PHE A 99 -7.99 1.04 6.80
C PHE A 99 -7.52 0.88 5.35
N SER A 100 -8.13 -0.06 4.61
CA SER A 100 -7.83 -0.28 3.20
C SER A 100 -8.31 0.87 2.32
N ILE A 101 -9.51 1.40 2.58
CA ILE A 101 -10.02 2.60 1.89
C ILE A 101 -9.16 3.82 2.20
N ALA A 102 -8.82 4.05 3.48
CA ALA A 102 -7.93 5.16 3.86
C ALA A 102 -6.57 5.06 3.15
N SER A 103 -6.01 3.85 3.09
CA SER A 103 -4.76 3.58 2.36
C SER A 103 -4.88 3.85 0.86
N LEU A 104 -6.01 3.48 0.26
CA LEU A 104 -6.29 3.75 -1.15
C LEU A 104 -6.36 5.25 -1.42
N LEU A 105 -7.00 6.03 -0.55
CA LEU A 105 -7.04 7.49 -0.66
C LEU A 105 -5.64 8.11 -0.53
N VAL A 106 -4.82 7.64 0.41
CA VAL A 106 -3.42 8.08 0.54
C VAL A 106 -2.62 7.76 -0.72
N LEU A 107 -2.82 6.58 -1.30
CA LEU A 107 -2.17 6.16 -2.54
C LEU A 107 -2.60 7.03 -3.73
N ILE A 108 -3.92 7.25 -3.91
CA ILE A 108 -4.47 8.10 -4.96
C ILE A 108 -3.97 9.53 -4.81
N ASN A 109 -3.98 10.09 -3.60
CA ASN A 109 -3.46 11.43 -3.33
C ASN A 109 -1.96 11.52 -3.65
N ALA A 110 -1.16 10.52 -3.28
CA ALA A 110 0.27 10.49 -3.60
C ALA A 110 0.53 10.47 -5.12
N VAL A 111 -0.32 9.77 -5.90
CA VAL A 111 -0.24 9.72 -7.36
C VAL A 111 -0.75 11.02 -8.00
N ARG A 112 -1.91 11.54 -7.58
CA ARG A 112 -2.54 12.77 -8.12
C ARG A 112 -1.73 14.04 -7.79
N TYR A 113 -1.29 14.21 -6.55
CA TYR A 113 -0.50 15.38 -6.12
C TYR A 113 0.77 15.58 -6.96
N LYS A 114 1.35 14.47 -7.45
CA LYS A 114 2.54 14.50 -8.29
C LYS A 114 2.23 14.78 -9.77
N ASN A 115 1.04 14.40 -10.27
CA ASN A 115 0.62 14.74 -11.63
C ASN A 115 0.25 16.23 -11.79
N HIS A 116 -0.13 16.91 -10.69
CA HIS A 116 -0.54 18.32 -10.73
C HIS A 116 0.53 19.34 -10.31
N ARG A 117 1.69 18.93 -9.79
CA ARG A 117 2.80 19.88 -9.63
C ARG A 117 3.55 19.98 -10.97
N PRO A 118 3.43 21.09 -11.73
CA PRO A 118 4.40 21.35 -12.78
C PRO A 118 5.80 21.33 -12.14
N PRO A 119 6.85 20.92 -12.86
CA PRO A 119 8.20 21.10 -12.36
C PRO A 119 8.34 22.59 -12.08
N LEU A 120 8.50 22.95 -10.80
CA LEU A 120 8.93 24.29 -10.42
C LEU A 120 10.22 24.51 -11.21
N HIS A 121 10.10 25.33 -12.25
CA HIS A 121 11.19 25.81 -13.06
C HIS A 121 12.08 26.54 -12.06
N LEU A 122 13.09 25.85 -11.54
CA LEU A 122 14.18 26.48 -10.81
C LEU A 122 15.00 27.21 -11.87
N MET A 123 14.46 28.35 -12.28
CA MET A 123 15.13 29.36 -13.08
C MET A 123 16.09 30.08 -12.13
N ASN A 124 17.15 29.37 -11.73
CA ASN A 124 18.26 29.91 -10.98
C ASN A 124 19.54 29.61 -11.77
N GLU A 125 19.73 30.35 -12.85
CA GLU A 125 21.05 30.73 -13.33
C GLU A 125 20.90 32.14 -13.90
N PRO A 126 21.26 33.20 -13.15
CA PRO A 126 21.77 34.39 -13.80
C PRO A 126 23.13 33.98 -14.37
N GLU A 127 23.17 33.65 -15.66
CA GLU A 127 24.41 33.72 -16.41
C GLU A 127 24.92 35.15 -16.26
N ASN A 128 25.91 35.33 -15.39
CA ASN A 128 26.59 36.59 -15.19
C ASN A 128 27.04 37.11 -16.55
N LEU A 129 26.52 38.27 -16.92
CA LEU A 129 27.23 39.25 -17.72
C LEU A 129 28.60 39.48 -17.05
N VAL A 130 29.67 39.10 -17.74
CA VAL A 130 30.97 39.81 -17.90
C VAL A 130 31.95 38.87 -18.59
#